data_AF-M2QYR7-F1
#
_entry.id   AF-M2QYR7-F1
#
_cell.length_a   1.000
_cell.length_b   1.000
_cell.length_c   1.000
_cell.angle_alpha   90.00
_cell.angle_beta   90.00
_cell.angle_gamma   90.00
#
_symmetry.space_group_name_H-M   'P 1'
#
loop_
_entity.id
_entity.type
_entity.pdbx_description
1 polymer ?
#
loop_
_entity_poly.entity_id
_entity_poly.type
_entity_poly.pdbx_seq_one_letter_code
_entity_poly.pdbx_strand_id
1 'polypeptide(L)'
;MLPVEPGVSESPRPWPLVFARKGGGGGHASSHGSSSKGGGGSSEEGGGEESSGKSGSSSSSGNKGVDEESPSSRATTSVPLTGATGGRKYQATSYSAGGGSTATIPKGQPFAGLSQGGGSRTTIYGSRIYGSGYPGTRYTYIYIYQEPPIFPYVYWPISWGPGYGYGPPFWHTGIYGLPDNSSRPGGPMAFATFTSNTTNSTFHVLSDNSTVSSLITSITVNCTLGPGSSTSPTPYNGTNMSEPVPEQTIQYFRASTVALTLDGYNNTNAFTQGPNATADPLPSWVDNTLLNCLNATIGEAVPLVTLEPHKKNVGAIVGGVIGGLVGAILLIFLTLWCLDRRDRYKAVPEKEIDGDSTWNTPTLQDESSMMSGQDYSYEKFVPQPTRSRSIWSRLNPARLWKK
;
A
#
# COMPACT_ATOMS: atom_id res chain seq x y z
N MET A 1 -55.64 29.90 -17.51
CA MET A 1 -54.43 29.07 -17.39
C MET A 1 -53.25 30.00 -17.19
N LEU A 2 -52.65 29.98 -15.99
CA LEU A 2 -51.49 30.79 -15.62
C LEU A 2 -50.20 30.14 -16.15
N PRO A 3 -49.15 30.90 -16.46
CA PRO A 3 -47.86 30.34 -16.86
C PRO A 3 -47.12 29.81 -15.63
N VAL A 4 -46.57 28.60 -15.76
CA VAL A 4 -45.73 27.93 -14.76
C VAL A 4 -44.30 28.44 -14.91
N GLU A 5 -43.73 29.01 -13.84
CA GLU A 5 -42.31 29.35 -13.76
C GLU A 5 -41.44 28.07 -13.70
N PRO A 6 -40.31 28.01 -14.41
CA PRO A 6 -39.36 26.92 -14.26
C PRO A 6 -38.51 27.13 -12.99
N GLY A 7 -38.58 26.15 -12.08
CA GLY A 7 -37.78 26.10 -10.87
C GLY A 7 -36.28 26.11 -11.16
N VAL A 8 -35.56 26.97 -10.44
CA VAL A 8 -34.11 27.07 -10.42
C VAL A 8 -33.53 25.76 -9.87
N SER A 9 -32.93 24.95 -10.73
CA SER A 9 -32.12 23.81 -10.30
C SER A 9 -30.82 24.33 -9.67
N GLU A 10 -30.70 24.23 -8.35
CA GLU A 10 -29.45 24.50 -7.66
C GLU A 10 -28.34 23.57 -8.18
N SER A 11 -27.34 24.17 -8.83
CA SER A 11 -26.15 23.46 -9.29
C SER A 11 -25.32 23.02 -8.07
N PRO A 12 -24.84 21.77 -8.01
CA PRO A 12 -23.93 21.33 -6.96
C PRO A 12 -22.66 22.18 -6.97
N ARG A 13 -22.28 22.71 -5.80
CA ARG A 13 -21.07 23.54 -5.66
C ARG A 13 -19.83 22.72 -6.03
N PRO A 14 -18.96 23.22 -6.93
CA PRO A 14 -17.70 22.55 -7.22
C PRO A 14 -16.83 22.49 -5.97
N TRP A 15 -16.22 21.32 -5.71
CA TRP A 15 -15.22 21.16 -4.67
C TRP A 15 -14.11 22.18 -4.89
N PRO A 16 -13.65 22.90 -3.84
CA PRO A 16 -12.54 23.82 -3.99
C PRO A 16 -11.31 23.02 -4.42
N LEU A 17 -10.77 23.35 -5.60
CA LEU A 17 -9.44 22.96 -6.03
C LEU A 17 -8.49 23.17 -4.85
N VAL A 18 -7.96 22.08 -4.30
CA VAL A 18 -7.10 22.12 -3.11
C VAL A 18 -5.74 22.66 -3.54
N PHE A 19 -5.62 23.98 -3.62
CA PHE A 19 -4.33 24.63 -3.52
C PHE A 19 -3.80 24.41 -2.11
N ALA A 20 -2.52 24.04 -2.01
CA ALA A 20 -1.83 23.83 -0.75
C ALA A 20 -2.01 25.05 0.18
N ARG A 21 -2.83 24.92 1.24
CA ARG A 21 -2.90 25.92 2.30
C ARG A 21 -1.84 25.64 3.36
N LYS A 22 -1.04 26.66 3.59
CA LYS A 22 -0.01 26.78 4.62
C LYS A 22 -0.66 27.05 5.99
N GLY A 23 -0.42 26.15 6.95
CA GLY A 23 -0.28 26.45 8.39
C GLY A 23 -1.53 26.64 9.27
N GLY A 24 -1.43 26.07 10.49
CA GLY A 24 -2.31 26.26 11.68
C GLY A 24 -2.95 24.93 12.11
N GLY A 25 -2.80 24.35 13.31
CA GLY A 25 -2.28 24.81 14.60
C GLY A 25 -3.33 24.57 15.69
N GLY A 26 -3.06 23.67 16.65
CA GLY A 26 -3.87 23.38 17.87
C GLY A 26 -4.82 22.17 17.73
N GLY A 27 -5.09 21.32 18.72
CA GLY A 27 -4.75 21.22 20.14
C GLY A 27 -5.55 20.08 20.77
N HIS A 28 -5.04 19.54 21.88
CA HIS A 28 -5.46 18.42 22.76
C HIS A 28 -6.96 18.09 22.97
N ALA A 29 -7.25 16.79 23.20
CA ALA A 29 -8.00 16.30 24.38
C ALA A 29 -7.93 14.76 24.50
N SER A 30 -7.94 14.29 25.75
CA SER A 30 -7.74 12.92 26.23
C SER A 30 -8.87 12.53 27.20
N SER A 31 -9.38 11.29 27.18
CA SER A 31 -10.01 10.57 28.32
C SER A 31 -10.29 9.10 27.90
N HIS A 32 -9.71 8.07 28.52
CA HIS A 32 -10.08 7.37 29.77
C HIS A 32 -11.51 6.78 29.83
N GLY A 33 -11.59 5.48 30.13
CA GLY A 33 -12.78 4.73 30.57
C GLY A 33 -12.69 3.24 30.15
N SER A 34 -12.01 2.34 30.88
CA SER A 34 -12.45 1.57 32.07
C SER A 34 -13.43 0.40 31.80
N SER A 35 -12.87 -0.81 31.84
CA SER A 35 -13.30 -2.00 32.61
C SER A 35 -14.78 -2.41 32.78
N SER A 36 -15.08 -3.64 32.34
CA SER A 36 -15.98 -4.65 32.97
C SER A 36 -15.78 -5.97 32.17
N LYS A 37 -15.37 -7.14 32.67
CA LYS A 37 -15.71 -8.04 33.82
C LYS A 37 -17.16 -8.58 33.82
N GLY A 38 -17.25 -9.90 33.67
CA GLY A 38 -18.44 -10.79 33.76
C GLY A 38 -18.39 -11.81 32.61
N GLY A 39 -18.06 -13.10 32.77
CA GLY A 39 -18.72 -14.14 33.60
C GLY A 39 -19.96 -14.65 32.83
N GLY A 40 -20.21 -15.94 32.53
CA GLY A 40 -19.62 -17.24 32.81
C GLY A 40 -20.50 -18.35 32.18
N GLY A 41 -20.14 -19.62 32.36
CA GLY A 41 -20.96 -20.82 32.08
C GLY A 41 -20.64 -21.52 30.75
N SER A 42 -19.92 -22.67 30.76
CA SER A 42 -20.42 -24.07 30.86
C SER A 42 -21.02 -24.56 29.53
N SER A 43 -20.75 -25.74 28.97
CA SER A 43 -20.19 -27.02 29.41
C SER A 43 -20.14 -27.95 28.15
N GLU A 44 -19.73 -29.20 28.31
CA GLU A 44 -19.71 -30.34 27.33
C GLU A 44 -18.33 -30.54 26.67
N GLU A 45 -17.46 -31.42 27.20
CA GLU A 45 -17.45 -32.91 27.24
C GLU A 45 -17.27 -33.63 25.89
N GLY A 46 -16.30 -34.55 25.89
CA GLY A 46 -15.88 -35.43 24.78
C GLY A 46 -14.47 -35.10 24.31
N GLY A 47 -13.38 -35.79 24.66
CA GLY A 47 -13.18 -37.22 24.88
C GLY A 47 -12.58 -37.84 23.60
N GLY A 48 -11.31 -38.25 23.62
CA GLY A 48 -10.73 -39.07 22.54
C GLY A 48 -9.25 -38.85 22.20
N GLU A 49 -8.39 -39.49 22.99
CA GLU A 49 -7.25 -40.33 22.59
C GLU A 49 -6.13 -39.82 21.65
N GLU A 50 -4.97 -39.66 22.29
CA GLU A 50 -3.62 -40.12 21.92
C GLU A 50 -3.38 -40.70 20.51
N SER A 51 -2.44 -40.09 19.78
CA SER A 51 -1.32 -40.88 19.23
C SER A 51 -0.07 -40.01 19.03
N SER A 52 1.03 -40.61 19.42
CA SER A 52 2.39 -40.11 19.44
C SER A 52 3.06 -40.27 18.08
N GLY A 53 3.85 -39.27 17.67
CA GLY A 53 4.64 -39.32 16.44
C GLY A 53 5.83 -38.37 16.50
N LYS A 54 6.95 -38.87 17.00
CA LYS A 54 8.24 -38.18 17.11
C LYS A 54 8.96 -38.04 15.76
N SER A 55 9.65 -36.91 15.63
CA SER A 55 11.00 -36.70 15.04
C SER A 55 11.27 -37.03 13.57
N GLY A 56 11.93 -36.10 12.88
CA GLY A 56 12.67 -36.41 11.64
C GLY A 56 13.18 -35.19 10.87
N SER A 57 14.12 -34.44 11.45
CA SER A 57 14.96 -33.50 10.72
C SER A 57 16.00 -34.24 9.88
N SER A 58 16.07 -33.99 8.57
CA SER A 58 17.25 -34.30 7.76
C SER A 58 17.49 -33.20 6.72
N SER A 59 18.58 -32.47 6.96
CA SER A 59 19.31 -31.72 5.96
C SER A 59 19.95 -32.69 4.95
N SER A 60 19.78 -32.45 3.66
CA SER A 60 20.77 -32.90 2.68
C SER A 60 20.87 -31.92 1.51
N SER A 61 22.13 -31.62 1.24
CA SER A 61 22.72 -30.81 0.19
C SER A 61 22.58 -31.45 -1.20
N GLY A 62 22.32 -30.59 -2.19
CA GLY A 62 22.88 -30.66 -3.55
C GLY A 62 22.53 -31.86 -4.42
N ASN A 63 21.72 -31.62 -5.47
CA ASN A 63 22.11 -32.07 -6.80
C ASN A 63 21.45 -31.23 -7.91
N LYS A 64 22.26 -30.94 -8.94
CA LYS A 64 21.86 -30.40 -10.23
C LYS A 64 20.94 -31.43 -10.91
N GLY A 65 19.66 -31.08 -11.05
CA GLY A 65 18.70 -31.77 -11.89
C GLY A 65 18.40 -30.90 -13.10
N VAL A 66 18.48 -31.49 -14.28
CA VAL A 66 18.13 -30.89 -15.56
C VAL A 66 16.61 -30.96 -15.62
N ASP A 67 15.94 -29.82 -15.50
CA ASP A 67 14.47 -29.79 -15.50
C ASP A 67 13.96 -29.91 -16.93
N GLU A 68 13.33 -31.05 -17.20
CA GLU A 68 12.39 -31.24 -18.29
C GLU A 68 11.27 -30.19 -18.23
N GLU A 69 10.91 -29.68 -19.40
CA GLU A 69 9.85 -28.70 -19.61
C GLU A 69 8.50 -29.20 -19.10
N SER A 70 8.18 -28.83 -17.86
CA SER A 70 6.79 -28.72 -17.39
C SER A 70 6.19 -27.41 -17.92
N PRO A 71 4.89 -27.35 -18.28
CA PRO A 71 4.29 -26.18 -18.90
C PRO A 71 4.37 -24.97 -17.94
N SER A 72 5.17 -23.99 -18.33
CA SER A 72 5.45 -22.70 -17.69
C SER A 72 4.33 -22.19 -16.78
N SER A 73 4.50 -22.31 -15.46
CA SER A 73 3.85 -21.42 -14.51
C SER A 73 4.28 -19.99 -14.80
N ARG A 74 3.36 -19.14 -15.28
CA ARG A 74 3.63 -17.74 -15.66
C ARG A 74 4.42 -17.03 -14.54
N ALA A 75 5.69 -16.72 -14.81
CA ALA A 75 6.59 -16.19 -13.80
C ALA A 75 6.15 -14.76 -13.39
N THR A 76 5.93 -14.56 -12.09
CA THR A 76 5.65 -13.24 -11.53
C THR A 76 6.88 -12.35 -11.70
N THR A 77 6.69 -11.14 -12.24
CA THR A 77 7.80 -10.21 -12.50
C THR A 77 7.58 -8.90 -11.74
N SER A 78 8.63 -8.41 -11.08
CA SER A 78 8.59 -7.12 -10.39
C SER A 78 8.53 -5.99 -11.42
N VAL A 79 7.60 -5.06 -11.22
CA VAL A 79 7.42 -3.87 -12.06
C VAL A 79 7.88 -2.64 -11.29
N PRO A 80 8.70 -1.75 -11.89
CA PRO A 80 9.14 -0.53 -11.23
C PRO A 80 7.95 0.35 -10.84
N LEU A 81 7.87 0.72 -9.56
CA LEU A 81 6.83 1.63 -9.06
C LEU A 81 7.47 2.97 -8.68
N THR A 82 7.42 3.93 -9.60
CA THR A 82 7.85 5.32 -9.37
C THR A 82 6.68 6.20 -8.90
N GLY A 83 6.96 7.44 -8.51
CA GLY A 83 5.92 8.42 -8.18
C GLY A 83 5.44 8.36 -6.74
N ALA A 84 4.28 8.99 -6.48
CA ALA A 84 3.73 9.19 -5.16
C ALA A 84 2.95 7.96 -4.68
N THR A 85 3.61 7.11 -3.90
CA THR A 85 3.00 5.93 -3.28
C THR A 85 2.58 6.18 -1.82
N GLY A 86 2.43 7.44 -1.41
CA GLY A 86 2.11 7.76 -0.02
C GLY A 86 3.25 7.43 0.96
N GLY A 87 4.51 7.49 0.51
CA GLY A 87 5.69 7.29 1.36
C GLY A 87 5.93 5.85 1.83
N ARG A 88 5.19 4.87 1.30
CA ARG A 88 5.35 3.45 1.62
C ARG A 88 6.11 2.72 0.53
N LYS A 89 6.85 1.68 0.93
CA LYS A 89 7.49 0.74 0.01
C LYS A 89 6.46 -0.28 -0.43
N TYR A 90 6.05 -0.13 -1.68
CA TYR A 90 5.14 -1.03 -2.35
C TYR A 90 5.92 -1.79 -3.41
N GLN A 91 5.59 -3.06 -3.58
CA GLN A 91 6.09 -3.86 -4.69
C GLN A 91 4.94 -4.09 -5.66
N ALA A 92 5.11 -3.63 -6.89
CA ALA A 92 4.20 -3.95 -7.98
C ALA A 92 4.70 -5.21 -8.68
N THR A 93 3.83 -6.20 -8.87
CA THR A 93 4.21 -7.49 -9.45
C THR A 93 3.15 -7.94 -10.44
N SER A 94 3.56 -8.26 -11.67
CA SER A 94 2.70 -8.87 -12.69
C SER A 94 2.29 -10.29 -12.26
N TYR A 95 1.10 -10.73 -12.64
CA TYR A 95 0.52 -12.03 -12.25
C TYR A 95 0.33 -12.24 -10.74
N SER A 96 0.66 -11.27 -9.88
CA SER A 96 0.45 -11.39 -8.44
C SER A 96 -1.03 -11.35 -8.07
N ALA A 97 -1.43 -12.01 -6.98
CA ALA A 97 -2.82 -11.95 -6.51
C ALA A 97 -3.26 -10.55 -6.05
N GLY A 98 -2.31 -9.63 -5.82
CA GLY A 98 -2.57 -8.33 -5.19
C GLY A 98 -2.98 -8.46 -3.72
N GLY A 99 -3.82 -7.54 -3.26
CA GLY A 99 -4.37 -7.51 -1.91
C GLY A 99 -3.49 -6.77 -0.90
N GLY A 100 -3.46 -7.27 0.34
CA GLY A 100 -2.80 -6.63 1.47
C GLY A 100 -3.71 -5.68 2.25
N SER A 101 -3.13 -4.97 3.22
CA SER A 101 -3.88 -4.00 4.03
C SER A 101 -4.06 -2.67 3.31
N THR A 102 -5.17 -2.00 3.63
CA THR A 102 -5.40 -0.62 3.24
C THR A 102 -4.52 0.33 4.05
N ALA A 103 -4.29 1.51 3.50
CA ALA A 103 -3.36 2.51 4.02
C ALA A 103 -3.95 3.91 3.84
N THR A 104 -3.86 4.77 4.85
CA THR A 104 -4.15 6.19 4.65
C THR A 104 -2.95 6.88 4.02
N ILE A 105 -3.18 7.67 2.97
CA ILE A 105 -2.18 8.49 2.32
C ILE A 105 -1.74 9.60 3.29
N PRO A 106 -0.44 9.75 3.58
CA PRO A 106 0.04 10.71 4.56
C PRO A 106 -0.09 12.16 4.08
N LYS A 107 -0.08 13.09 5.04
CA LYS A 107 -0.08 14.54 4.76
C LYS A 107 1.10 14.93 3.88
N GLY A 108 0.87 15.89 2.98
CA GLY A 108 1.89 16.38 2.04
C GLY A 108 2.04 15.56 0.77
N GLN A 109 1.24 14.51 0.58
CA GLN A 109 1.15 13.74 -0.66
C GLN A 109 -0.15 14.10 -1.41
N PRO A 110 -0.19 13.90 -2.74
CA PRO A 110 -1.45 13.95 -3.49
C PRO A 110 -2.48 13.01 -2.84
N PHE A 111 -3.72 13.47 -2.70
CA PHE A 111 -4.81 12.72 -2.07
C PHE A 111 -4.59 12.35 -0.59
N ALA A 112 -3.83 13.18 0.14
CA ALA A 112 -3.65 13.02 1.58
C ALA A 112 -4.98 12.83 2.32
N GLY A 113 -5.02 11.83 3.20
CA GLY A 113 -6.22 11.45 3.96
C GLY A 113 -7.08 10.36 3.30
N LEU A 114 -6.87 10.06 2.01
CA LEU A 114 -7.62 8.99 1.34
C LEU A 114 -7.01 7.61 1.61
N SER A 115 -7.82 6.56 1.47
CA SER A 115 -7.39 5.18 1.61
C SER A 115 -6.82 4.64 0.29
N GLN A 116 -5.74 3.87 0.36
CA GLN A 116 -5.13 3.18 -0.79
C GLN A 116 -4.73 1.73 -0.44
N GLY A 117 -4.66 0.86 -1.45
CA GLY A 117 -4.34 -0.56 -1.31
C GLY A 117 -5.57 -1.44 -1.00
N GLY A 118 -5.33 -2.75 -0.84
CA GLY A 118 -6.35 -3.75 -0.48
C GLY A 118 -7.09 -4.40 -1.67
N GLY A 119 -6.96 -3.86 -2.87
CA GLY A 119 -7.53 -4.46 -4.07
C GLY A 119 -6.80 -5.73 -4.51
N SER A 120 -7.55 -6.78 -4.83
CA SER A 120 -7.04 -8.08 -5.29
C SER A 120 -7.36 -8.34 -6.76
N ARG A 121 -6.70 -9.35 -7.34
CA ARG A 121 -6.91 -9.75 -8.74
C ARG A 121 -8.35 -10.14 -9.05
N THR A 122 -9.08 -10.64 -8.05
CA THR A 122 -10.49 -11.04 -8.18
C THR A 122 -11.44 -9.86 -8.46
N THR A 123 -11.01 -8.62 -8.23
CA THR A 123 -11.85 -7.42 -8.35
C THR A 123 -11.34 -6.43 -9.39
N ILE A 124 -10.43 -6.84 -10.27
CA ILE A 124 -9.78 -5.91 -11.22
C ILE A 124 -10.67 -5.56 -12.40
N TYR A 125 -11.59 -6.44 -12.80
CA TYR A 125 -12.37 -6.22 -14.01
C TYR A 125 -13.42 -5.15 -13.72
N GLY A 126 -13.37 -4.08 -14.51
CA GLY A 126 -14.40 -3.05 -14.56
C GLY A 126 -15.44 -3.34 -15.63
N SER A 127 -16.12 -2.29 -16.07
CA SER A 127 -17.01 -2.28 -17.23
C SER A 127 -16.42 -1.42 -18.34
N ARG A 128 -17.23 -1.01 -19.32
CA ARG A 128 -16.90 -0.01 -20.34
C ARG A 128 -17.11 1.43 -19.88
N ILE A 129 -17.56 1.60 -18.64
CA ILE A 129 -17.86 2.90 -18.05
C ILE A 129 -16.72 3.30 -17.11
N TYR A 130 -16.25 4.53 -17.24
CA TYR A 130 -15.20 5.07 -16.38
C TYR A 130 -15.67 5.15 -14.92
N GLY A 131 -14.80 4.80 -13.98
CA GLY A 131 -15.12 4.73 -12.55
C GLY A 131 -15.68 3.36 -12.12
N SER A 132 -15.60 2.35 -12.98
CA SER A 132 -15.93 0.96 -12.67
C SER A 132 -14.72 0.17 -12.17
N GLY A 133 -14.96 -1.04 -11.63
CA GLY A 133 -13.90 -1.95 -11.17
C GLY A 133 -13.36 -1.65 -9.77
N TYR A 134 -14.15 -0.95 -8.94
CA TYR A 134 -13.83 -0.70 -7.54
C TYR A 134 -14.36 -1.84 -6.65
N PRO A 135 -13.54 -2.40 -5.74
CA PRO A 135 -13.98 -3.45 -4.82
C PRO A 135 -15.09 -2.94 -3.88
N GLY A 136 -16.09 -3.78 -3.63
CA GLY A 136 -17.11 -3.51 -2.61
C GLY A 136 -18.19 -2.50 -3.01
N THR A 137 -18.10 -1.86 -4.17
CA THR A 137 -19.15 -0.96 -4.66
C THR A 137 -20.16 -1.74 -5.51
N ARG A 138 -21.45 -1.68 -5.13
CA ARG A 138 -22.56 -2.18 -5.97
C ARG A 138 -22.84 -1.30 -7.18
N TYR A 139 -22.26 -0.10 -7.19
CA TYR A 139 -22.44 0.86 -8.27
C TYR A 139 -21.52 0.51 -9.42
N THR A 140 -22.09 0.44 -10.62
CA THR A 140 -21.40 0.25 -11.91
C THR A 140 -20.48 1.44 -12.27
N TYR A 141 -20.52 2.51 -11.48
CA TYR A 141 -19.78 3.76 -11.61
C TYR A 141 -19.71 4.42 -10.22
N ILE A 142 -18.53 4.88 -9.79
CA ILE A 142 -18.43 5.75 -8.62
C ILE A 142 -18.81 7.16 -9.04
N TYR A 143 -19.77 7.78 -8.34
CA TYR A 143 -19.90 9.23 -8.33
C TYR A 143 -18.64 9.80 -7.69
N ILE A 144 -17.66 10.11 -8.54
CA ILE A 144 -16.36 10.71 -8.15
C ILE A 144 -16.57 12.06 -7.43
N TYR A 145 -17.81 12.57 -7.45
CA TYR A 145 -18.24 13.81 -6.80
C TYR A 145 -18.82 13.66 -5.38
N GLN A 146 -19.24 12.46 -4.94
CA GLN A 146 -19.97 12.29 -3.66
C GLN A 146 -19.15 11.63 -2.55
N GLU A 147 -18.19 10.76 -2.88
CA GLU A 147 -17.28 10.18 -1.90
C GLU A 147 -15.83 10.31 -2.39
N PRO A 148 -14.88 10.60 -1.48
CA PRO A 148 -13.50 10.69 -1.89
C PRO A 148 -13.02 9.33 -2.43
N PRO A 149 -12.47 9.28 -3.64
CA PRO A 149 -12.10 8.02 -4.27
C PRO A 149 -11.04 7.30 -3.43
N ILE A 150 -11.30 6.05 -3.08
CA ILE A 150 -10.28 5.14 -2.56
C ILE A 150 -9.36 4.71 -3.72
N PHE A 151 -8.10 4.39 -3.46
CA PHE A 151 -7.18 3.86 -4.48
C PHE A 151 -6.89 2.39 -4.19
N PRO A 152 -7.81 1.46 -4.48
CA PRO A 152 -7.69 0.06 -4.06
C PRO A 152 -6.40 -0.59 -4.55
N TYR A 153 -5.84 -0.09 -5.64
CA TYR A 153 -4.61 -0.62 -6.24
C TYR A 153 -3.43 0.34 -6.16
N VAL A 154 -3.49 1.41 -5.36
CA VAL A 154 -2.50 2.51 -5.24
C VAL A 154 -2.44 3.42 -6.47
N TYR A 155 -2.58 2.88 -7.68
CA TYR A 155 -2.59 3.66 -8.92
C TYR A 155 -3.76 4.64 -9.00
N TRP A 156 -3.52 5.78 -9.64
CA TRP A 156 -4.54 6.79 -9.87
C TRP A 156 -5.32 6.47 -11.15
N PRO A 157 -6.63 6.75 -11.19
CA PRO A 157 -7.40 6.60 -12.42
C PRO A 157 -6.78 7.37 -13.59
N ILE A 158 -6.97 6.83 -14.79
CA ILE A 158 -6.46 7.44 -16.01
C ILE A 158 -7.11 8.80 -16.25
N SER A 159 -6.36 9.72 -16.81
CA SER A 159 -6.82 11.04 -17.26
C SER A 159 -6.76 11.05 -18.78
N TRP A 160 -7.88 11.30 -19.43
CA TRP A 160 -8.02 11.37 -20.89
C TRP A 160 -7.47 12.69 -21.48
N GLY A 161 -6.62 13.40 -20.72
CA GLY A 161 -6.05 14.69 -21.08
C GLY A 161 -7.08 15.81 -21.26
N PRO A 162 -6.66 17.04 -21.56
CA PRO A 162 -7.58 18.17 -21.77
C PRO A 162 -8.65 17.89 -22.84
N GLY A 163 -8.42 16.92 -23.73
CA GLY A 163 -9.37 16.50 -24.75
C GLY A 163 -9.79 17.64 -25.68
N TYR A 164 -10.76 17.36 -26.53
CA TYR A 164 -11.34 18.33 -27.46
C TYR A 164 -12.43 19.21 -26.82
N GLY A 165 -12.47 19.31 -25.48
CA GLY A 165 -13.41 20.16 -24.75
C GLY A 165 -14.82 19.61 -24.54
N TYR A 166 -15.03 18.29 -24.65
CA TYR A 166 -16.33 17.65 -24.42
C TYR A 166 -16.21 16.44 -23.51
N GLY A 167 -17.23 16.19 -22.66
CA GLY A 167 -17.26 15.11 -21.68
C GLY A 167 -17.23 15.60 -20.22
N PRO A 168 -17.45 14.70 -19.25
CA PRO A 168 -17.41 15.07 -17.84
C PRO A 168 -16.03 15.62 -17.42
N PRO A 169 -15.96 16.69 -16.60
CA PRO A 169 -14.69 17.28 -16.17
C PRO A 169 -13.72 16.30 -15.49
N PHE A 170 -14.22 15.22 -14.90
CA PHE A 170 -13.41 14.20 -14.23
C PHE A 170 -12.61 13.30 -15.17
N TRP A 171 -12.95 13.23 -16.46
CA TRP A 171 -12.19 12.45 -17.45
C TRP A 171 -10.91 13.14 -17.87
N HIS A 172 -10.96 14.46 -18.03
CA HIS A 172 -9.96 15.15 -18.82
C HIS A 172 -8.73 15.54 -18.02
N THR A 173 -8.87 16.49 -17.10
CA THR A 173 -7.75 17.01 -16.29
C THR A 173 -8.19 17.23 -14.85
N GLY A 174 -9.14 16.43 -14.39
CA GLY A 174 -9.80 16.58 -13.09
C GLY A 174 -8.87 16.30 -11.91
N ILE A 175 -9.46 15.78 -10.83
CA ILE A 175 -8.77 15.57 -9.54
C ILE A 175 -7.50 14.71 -9.62
N TYR A 176 -7.32 13.91 -10.67
CA TYR A 176 -6.17 13.02 -10.85
C TYR A 176 -4.95 13.65 -11.53
N GLY A 177 -5.05 14.92 -11.96
CA GLY A 177 -3.98 15.65 -12.63
C GLY A 177 -3.79 15.26 -14.11
N LEU A 178 -2.86 15.93 -14.78
CA LEU A 178 -2.59 15.73 -16.21
C LEU A 178 -1.96 14.35 -16.53
N PRO A 179 -2.05 13.89 -17.80
CA PRO A 179 -1.40 12.67 -18.25
C PRO A 179 0.13 12.64 -18.05
N ASP A 180 0.80 13.78 -18.21
CA ASP A 180 2.26 13.94 -18.07
C ASP A 180 2.74 14.02 -16.61
N ASN A 181 1.84 13.89 -15.63
CA ASN A 181 2.16 14.00 -14.22
C ASN A 181 3.05 12.83 -13.75
N SER A 182 4.34 13.12 -13.58
CA SER A 182 5.35 12.15 -13.10
C SER A 182 5.16 11.71 -11.64
N SER A 183 4.29 12.37 -10.88
CA SER A 183 3.94 11.95 -9.51
C SER A 183 2.95 10.79 -9.49
N ARG A 184 2.36 10.41 -10.63
CA ARG A 184 1.52 9.22 -10.74
C ARG A 184 2.31 7.95 -10.37
N PRO A 185 1.74 7.03 -9.58
CA PRO A 185 2.32 5.70 -9.37
C PRO A 185 2.58 5.01 -10.72
N GLY A 186 3.82 4.61 -10.96
CA GLY A 186 4.24 4.01 -12.24
C GLY A 186 4.60 4.99 -13.35
N GLY A 187 4.58 6.30 -13.05
CA GLY A 187 5.03 7.37 -13.95
C GLY A 187 3.90 8.02 -14.78
N PRO A 188 4.27 8.91 -15.71
CA PRO A 188 3.30 9.56 -16.59
C PRO A 188 2.54 8.52 -17.43
N MET A 189 1.37 8.91 -17.94
CA MET A 189 0.55 8.03 -18.75
C MET A 189 1.20 7.73 -20.09
N ALA A 190 0.99 6.50 -20.55
CA ALA A 190 1.43 6.01 -21.84
C ALA A 190 0.38 5.06 -22.40
N PHE A 191 0.46 4.78 -23.69
CA PHE A 191 -0.33 3.75 -24.33
C PHE A 191 0.53 2.84 -25.22
N ALA A 192 -0.03 1.69 -25.56
CA ALA A 192 0.55 0.76 -26.52
C ALA A 192 -0.53 0.27 -27.46
N THR A 193 -0.20 0.14 -28.74
CA THR A 193 -1.09 -0.32 -29.80
C THR A 193 -0.88 -1.81 -30.07
N PHE A 194 -1.97 -2.56 -30.26
CA PHE A 194 -1.95 -3.98 -30.61
C PHE A 194 -2.88 -4.20 -31.80
N THR A 195 -2.33 -4.67 -32.91
CA THR A 195 -3.09 -4.88 -34.16
C THR A 195 -3.39 -6.36 -34.34
N SER A 196 -4.56 -6.69 -34.90
CA SER A 196 -4.86 -8.04 -35.36
C SER A 196 -3.96 -8.46 -36.52
N ASN A 197 -3.68 -9.76 -36.62
CA ASN A 197 -2.98 -10.37 -37.75
C ASN A 197 -3.94 -10.90 -38.84
N THR A 198 -5.24 -10.97 -38.55
CA THR A 198 -6.26 -11.54 -39.44
C THR A 198 -7.33 -10.52 -39.86
N THR A 199 -7.48 -9.43 -39.12
CA THR A 199 -8.45 -8.37 -39.39
C THR A 199 -7.79 -6.99 -39.26
N ASN A 200 -8.54 -5.93 -39.56
CA ASN A 200 -8.10 -4.54 -39.36
C ASN A 200 -8.40 -4.01 -37.94
N SER A 201 -8.63 -4.89 -36.96
CA SER A 201 -8.89 -4.48 -35.58
C SER A 201 -7.62 -3.94 -34.94
N THR A 202 -7.70 -2.73 -34.38
CA THR A 202 -6.62 -2.09 -33.64
C THR A 202 -7.08 -1.77 -32.23
N PHE A 203 -6.33 -2.25 -31.24
CA PHE A 203 -6.60 -2.06 -29.83
C PHE A 203 -5.52 -1.20 -29.20
N HIS A 204 -5.86 -0.42 -28.17
CA HIS A 204 -4.86 0.27 -27.35
C HIS A 204 -5.00 -0.09 -25.88
N VAL A 205 -3.87 -0.21 -25.20
CA VAL A 205 -3.83 -0.30 -23.73
C VAL A 205 -3.28 1.03 -23.22
N LEU A 206 -4.06 1.73 -22.40
CA LEU A 206 -3.72 3.03 -21.79
C LEU A 206 -3.59 2.88 -20.28
N SER A 207 -2.46 3.29 -19.70
CA SER A 207 -2.21 3.30 -18.25
C SER A 207 -0.99 4.17 -17.90
N ASP A 208 -0.44 4.01 -16.69
CA ASP A 208 0.89 4.51 -16.35
C ASP A 208 1.99 3.79 -17.15
N ASN A 209 3.11 4.48 -17.41
CA ASN A 209 4.20 3.99 -18.25
C ASN A 209 4.74 2.61 -17.82
N SER A 210 4.97 2.41 -16.52
CA SER A 210 5.46 1.13 -15.99
C SER A 210 4.50 -0.03 -16.24
N THR A 211 3.19 0.20 -16.07
CA THR A 211 2.14 -0.79 -16.32
C THR A 211 2.06 -1.12 -17.81
N VAL A 212 2.08 -0.12 -18.70
CA VAL A 212 2.06 -0.35 -20.15
C VAL A 212 3.30 -1.13 -20.58
N SER A 213 4.49 -0.76 -20.09
CA SER A 213 5.72 -1.49 -20.39
C SER A 213 5.64 -2.96 -19.97
N SER A 214 5.10 -3.23 -18.78
CA SER A 214 4.91 -4.61 -18.31
C SER A 214 3.90 -5.37 -19.15
N LEU A 215 2.81 -4.73 -19.56
CA LEU A 215 1.74 -5.36 -20.33
C LEU A 215 2.16 -5.65 -21.77
N ILE A 216 3.00 -4.83 -22.39
CA ILE A 216 3.58 -5.13 -23.71
C ILE A 216 4.28 -6.49 -23.69
N THR A 217 5.14 -6.72 -22.70
CA THR A 217 5.86 -8.00 -22.56
C THR A 217 4.88 -9.16 -22.37
N SER A 218 3.91 -9.03 -21.46
CA SER A 218 2.92 -10.08 -21.20
C SER A 218 2.03 -10.37 -22.41
N ILE A 219 1.55 -9.35 -23.11
CA ILE A 219 0.70 -9.49 -24.29
C ILE A 219 1.46 -10.11 -25.45
N THR A 220 2.71 -9.67 -25.69
CA THR A 220 3.55 -10.22 -26.77
C THR A 220 3.83 -11.71 -26.58
N VAL A 221 3.97 -12.17 -25.34
CA VAL A 221 4.21 -13.59 -25.03
C VAL A 221 2.93 -14.43 -25.14
N ASN A 222 1.76 -13.87 -24.81
CA ASN A 222 0.52 -14.65 -24.70
C ASN A 222 -0.42 -14.53 -25.90
N CYS A 223 -0.28 -13.48 -26.73
CA CYS A 223 -1.18 -13.19 -27.85
C CYS A 223 -0.46 -13.26 -29.19
N THR A 224 -1.18 -13.71 -30.22
CA THR A 224 -0.71 -13.59 -31.60
C THR A 224 -1.04 -12.19 -32.12
N LEU A 225 0.01 -11.41 -32.41
CA LEU A 225 -0.10 -10.00 -32.76
C LEU A 225 0.24 -9.76 -34.23
N GLY A 226 -0.39 -8.75 -34.82
CA GLY A 226 -0.04 -8.22 -36.13
C GLY A 226 1.21 -7.33 -36.08
N PRO A 227 1.84 -7.06 -37.25
CA PRO A 227 3.13 -6.38 -37.36
C PRO A 227 3.12 -4.91 -36.91
N GLY A 228 1.94 -4.28 -36.76
CA GLY A 228 1.80 -2.90 -36.28
C GLY A 228 1.76 -2.76 -34.76
N SER A 229 2.00 -3.84 -34.02
CA SER A 229 1.92 -3.84 -32.55
C SER A 229 3.15 -3.20 -31.91
N SER A 230 2.93 -2.48 -30.81
CA SER A 230 3.95 -1.74 -30.08
C SER A 230 4.90 -2.68 -29.33
N THR A 231 6.19 -2.35 -29.38
CA THR A 231 7.25 -3.01 -28.59
C THR A 231 7.74 -2.14 -27.42
N SER A 232 7.26 -0.89 -27.33
CA SER A 232 7.55 0.04 -26.24
C SER A 232 6.35 0.97 -25.97
N PRO A 233 6.20 1.49 -24.74
CA PRO A 233 5.15 2.47 -24.43
C PRO A 233 5.34 3.77 -25.23
N THR A 234 4.23 4.32 -25.72
CA THR A 234 4.17 5.66 -26.34
C THR A 234 3.59 6.65 -25.33
N PRO A 235 4.22 7.81 -25.08
CA PRO A 235 3.67 8.83 -24.18
C PRO A 235 2.26 9.24 -24.59
N TYR A 236 1.37 9.40 -23.61
CA TYR A 236 -0.02 9.84 -23.83
C TYR A 236 -0.21 11.27 -23.32
N ASN A 237 -0.81 12.13 -24.14
CA ASN A 237 -1.11 13.52 -23.75
C ASN A 237 -2.61 13.89 -23.89
N GLY A 238 -3.41 13.05 -24.52
CA GLY A 238 -4.84 13.24 -24.75
C GLY A 238 -5.16 14.40 -25.70
N THR A 239 -4.25 14.71 -26.63
CA THR A 239 -4.41 15.81 -27.61
C THR A 239 -4.31 15.37 -29.08
N ASN A 240 -3.75 14.19 -29.35
CA ASN A 240 -3.59 13.69 -30.71
C ASN A 240 -4.83 12.87 -31.15
N MET A 241 -5.23 12.98 -32.42
CA MET A 241 -6.38 12.23 -32.96
C MET A 241 -6.12 10.72 -33.09
N SER A 242 -4.86 10.31 -33.12
CA SER A 242 -4.45 8.90 -33.17
C SER A 242 -4.32 8.28 -31.77
N GLU A 243 -4.47 9.07 -30.71
CA GLU A 243 -4.43 8.55 -29.34
C GLU A 243 -5.80 7.99 -28.93
N PRO A 244 -5.82 7.00 -28.02
CA PRO A 244 -7.08 6.44 -27.54
C PRO A 244 -7.94 7.48 -26.82
N VAL A 245 -9.24 7.43 -27.08
CA VAL A 245 -10.26 8.32 -26.48
C VAL A 245 -11.25 7.54 -25.61
N PRO A 246 -11.93 8.18 -24.64
CA PRO A 246 -12.82 7.50 -23.69
C PRO A 246 -13.89 6.60 -24.35
N GLU A 247 -14.48 7.05 -25.45
CA GLU A 247 -15.57 6.41 -26.20
C GLU A 247 -15.16 5.09 -26.82
N GLN A 248 -13.87 4.93 -27.08
CA GLN A 248 -13.30 3.71 -27.63
C GLN A 248 -13.09 2.65 -26.54
N THR A 249 -13.33 2.95 -25.25
CA THR A 249 -13.04 2.02 -24.16
C THR A 249 -14.00 0.84 -24.17
N ILE A 250 -13.43 -0.35 -24.29
CA ILE A 250 -14.16 -1.63 -24.28
C ILE A 250 -13.98 -2.42 -22.99
N GLN A 251 -13.01 -2.06 -22.15
CA GLN A 251 -12.82 -2.63 -20.82
C GLN A 251 -11.91 -1.73 -19.96
N TYR A 252 -12.38 -1.35 -18.78
CA TYR A 252 -11.53 -0.81 -17.71
C TYR A 252 -11.02 -1.92 -16.81
N PHE A 253 -9.81 -1.76 -16.28
CA PHE A 253 -9.26 -2.63 -15.25
C PHE A 253 -8.74 -1.82 -14.07
N ARG A 254 -8.59 -2.50 -12.93
CA ARG A 254 -7.90 -2.01 -11.75
C ARG A 254 -8.48 -0.66 -11.32
N ALA A 255 -9.80 -0.58 -11.16
CA ALA A 255 -10.53 0.64 -10.78
C ALA A 255 -10.30 1.84 -11.74
N SER A 256 -10.40 1.60 -13.06
CA SER A 256 -10.19 2.59 -14.14
C SER A 256 -8.78 3.21 -14.20
N THR A 257 -7.78 2.46 -13.76
CA THR A 257 -6.36 2.84 -13.85
C THR A 257 -5.66 2.22 -15.07
N VAL A 258 -6.34 1.29 -15.75
CA VAL A 258 -5.98 0.74 -17.06
C VAL A 258 -7.24 0.74 -17.93
N ALA A 259 -7.11 1.13 -19.19
CA ALA A 259 -8.16 1.00 -20.20
C ALA A 259 -7.66 0.20 -21.39
N LEU A 260 -8.51 -0.70 -21.87
CA LEU A 260 -8.41 -1.32 -23.19
C LEU A 260 -9.40 -0.63 -24.11
N THR A 261 -8.92 -0.06 -25.21
CA THR A 261 -9.73 0.63 -26.21
C THR A 261 -9.67 -0.06 -27.57
N LEU A 262 -10.61 0.27 -28.44
CA LEU A 262 -10.75 -0.27 -29.79
C LEU A 262 -10.98 0.87 -30.79
N ASP A 263 -10.12 0.98 -31.80
CA ASP A 263 -10.26 1.99 -32.84
C ASP A 263 -11.56 1.81 -33.63
N GLY A 264 -12.26 2.91 -33.89
CA GLY A 264 -13.55 2.89 -34.59
C GLY A 264 -14.75 2.46 -33.75
N TYR A 265 -14.55 2.00 -32.51
CA TYR A 265 -15.64 1.84 -31.55
C TYR A 265 -16.04 3.20 -30.96
N ASN A 266 -17.34 3.44 -30.84
CA ASN A 266 -17.87 4.68 -30.30
C ASN A 266 -19.01 4.35 -29.33
N ASN A 267 -18.68 4.28 -28.05
CA ASN A 267 -19.65 4.13 -26.97
C ASN A 267 -20.13 5.52 -26.53
N THR A 268 -21.18 6.01 -27.16
CA THR A 268 -21.79 7.30 -26.79
C THR A 268 -22.39 7.27 -25.38
N ASN A 269 -22.76 6.08 -24.91
CA ASN A 269 -23.20 5.83 -23.54
C ASN A 269 -22.07 5.87 -22.50
N ALA A 270 -20.80 5.99 -22.91
CA ALA A 270 -19.73 6.29 -21.96
C ALA A 270 -20.02 7.62 -21.23
N PHE A 271 -20.63 8.59 -21.91
CA PHE A 271 -20.90 9.94 -21.39
C PHE A 271 -22.11 10.03 -20.47
N THR A 272 -23.02 9.06 -20.53
CA THR A 272 -24.27 9.13 -19.79
C THR A 272 -23.99 8.78 -18.33
N GLN A 273 -24.12 9.78 -17.45
CA GLN A 273 -24.04 9.56 -16.02
C GLN A 273 -25.33 8.91 -15.55
N GLY A 274 -25.27 7.65 -15.12
CA GLY A 274 -26.42 7.00 -14.52
C GLY A 274 -26.23 5.50 -14.27
N PRO A 275 -27.01 4.93 -13.34
CA PRO A 275 -26.93 3.51 -13.00
C PRO A 275 -27.39 2.58 -14.13
N ASN A 276 -28.10 3.13 -15.11
CA ASN A 276 -28.65 2.42 -16.25
C ASN A 276 -27.86 2.67 -17.54
N ALA A 277 -26.68 3.31 -17.47
CA ALA A 277 -25.85 3.49 -18.64
C ALA A 277 -25.37 2.12 -19.15
N THR A 278 -25.93 1.67 -20.25
CA THR A 278 -25.51 0.44 -20.93
C THR A 278 -24.55 0.80 -22.05
N ALA A 279 -23.38 0.17 -22.07
CA ALA A 279 -22.43 0.40 -23.14
C ALA A 279 -22.93 -0.14 -24.47
N ASP A 280 -22.60 0.56 -25.54
CA ASP A 280 -22.98 0.17 -26.90
C ASP A 280 -22.38 -1.23 -27.24
N PRO A 281 -23.09 -2.09 -27.99
CA PRO A 281 -22.57 -3.42 -28.32
C PRO A 281 -21.27 -3.31 -29.14
N LEU A 282 -20.40 -4.32 -28.99
CA LEU A 282 -19.18 -4.33 -29.81
C LEU A 282 -19.55 -4.55 -31.29
N PRO A 283 -18.85 -3.90 -32.22
CA PRO A 283 -19.07 -4.12 -33.63
C PRO A 283 -18.76 -5.56 -34.05
N SER A 284 -19.50 -6.10 -35.02
CA SER A 284 -19.32 -7.48 -35.50
C SER A 284 -17.99 -7.73 -36.22
N TRP A 285 -17.31 -6.67 -36.67
CA TRP A 285 -16.01 -6.76 -37.35
C TRP A 285 -14.83 -6.95 -36.40
N VAL A 286 -15.04 -6.86 -35.08
CA VAL A 286 -13.99 -7.04 -34.07
C VAL A 286 -13.36 -8.42 -34.15
N ASP A 287 -12.03 -8.46 -34.09
CA ASP A 287 -11.29 -9.67 -33.81
C ASP A 287 -11.52 -10.11 -32.37
N ASN A 288 -12.50 -10.97 -32.18
CA ASN A 288 -12.84 -11.53 -30.87
C ASN A 288 -11.72 -12.42 -30.31
N THR A 289 -10.89 -13.04 -31.17
CA THR A 289 -9.77 -13.87 -30.72
C THR A 289 -8.71 -13.02 -30.07
N LEU A 290 -8.28 -11.95 -30.75
CA LEU A 290 -7.31 -11.01 -30.18
C LEU A 290 -7.90 -10.28 -28.96
N LEU A 291 -9.15 -9.82 -29.04
CA LEU A 291 -9.82 -9.18 -27.90
C LEU A 291 -9.83 -10.07 -26.66
N ASN A 292 -10.25 -11.33 -26.78
CA ASN A 292 -10.29 -12.26 -25.66
C ASN A 292 -8.89 -12.50 -25.09
N CYS A 293 -7.88 -12.62 -25.96
CA CYS A 293 -6.49 -12.76 -25.50
C CYS A 293 -5.99 -11.53 -24.74
N LEU A 294 -6.23 -10.32 -25.26
CA LEU A 294 -5.87 -9.06 -24.61
C LEU A 294 -6.57 -8.94 -23.26
N ASN A 295 -7.90 -9.15 -23.23
CA ASN A 295 -8.70 -9.02 -22.01
C ASN A 295 -8.23 -9.99 -20.91
N ALA A 296 -8.05 -11.27 -21.25
CA ALA A 296 -7.55 -12.28 -20.32
C ALA A 296 -6.12 -11.98 -19.86
N THR A 297 -5.23 -11.63 -20.79
CA THR A 297 -3.82 -11.36 -20.47
C THR A 297 -3.68 -10.12 -19.59
N ILE A 298 -4.40 -9.03 -19.88
CA ILE A 298 -4.37 -7.82 -19.05
C ILE A 298 -4.93 -8.15 -17.66
N GLY A 299 -6.05 -8.87 -17.59
CA GLY A 299 -6.63 -9.28 -16.32
C GLY A 299 -5.69 -10.14 -15.47
N GLU A 300 -4.94 -11.04 -16.08
CA GLU A 300 -3.99 -11.86 -15.35
C GLU A 300 -2.67 -11.15 -15.05
N ALA A 301 -2.16 -10.34 -15.96
CA ALA A 301 -0.80 -9.81 -15.91
C ALA A 301 -0.71 -8.42 -15.29
N VAL A 302 -1.80 -7.63 -15.24
CA VAL A 302 -1.74 -6.24 -14.80
C VAL A 302 -1.03 -6.15 -13.44
N PRO A 303 -0.03 -5.27 -13.27
CA PRO A 303 0.73 -5.21 -12.04
C PRO A 303 -0.17 -4.81 -10.88
N LEU A 304 -0.20 -5.67 -9.87
CA LEU A 304 -0.88 -5.38 -8.61
C LEU A 304 0.16 -5.13 -7.53
N VAL A 305 -0.22 -4.24 -6.63
CA VAL A 305 0.64 -3.78 -5.56
C VAL A 305 0.34 -4.57 -4.30
N THR A 306 1.37 -5.11 -3.68
CA THR A 306 1.30 -5.59 -2.30
C THR A 306 2.16 -4.69 -1.42
N LEU A 307 1.71 -4.47 -0.19
CA LEU A 307 2.59 -3.90 0.82
C LEU A 307 3.72 -4.90 1.04
N GLU A 308 4.97 -4.46 0.89
CA GLU A 308 6.08 -5.29 1.34
C GLU A 308 5.79 -5.64 2.81
N PRO A 309 5.72 -6.93 3.18
CA PRO A 309 5.67 -7.26 4.59
C PRO A 309 6.91 -6.60 5.17
N HIS A 310 6.71 -5.73 6.18
CA HIS A 310 7.83 -5.28 7.01
C HIS A 310 8.65 -6.53 7.26
N LYS A 311 9.93 -6.53 6.85
CA LYS A 311 10.87 -7.58 7.21
C LYS A 311 10.79 -7.64 8.73
N LYS A 312 9.92 -8.51 9.27
CA LYS A 312 9.96 -8.85 10.68
C LYS A 312 11.37 -9.38 10.79
N ASN A 313 12.21 -8.70 11.55
CA ASN A 313 13.59 -9.14 11.74
C ASN A 313 13.48 -10.55 12.31
N VAL A 314 13.49 -11.57 11.43
CA VAL A 314 13.34 -12.96 11.83
C VAL A 314 14.51 -13.29 12.76
N GLY A 315 15.67 -12.66 12.53
CA GLY A 315 16.80 -12.66 13.46
C GLY A 315 16.54 -12.05 14.84
N ALA A 316 15.62 -11.09 15.00
CA ALA A 316 15.24 -10.57 16.33
C ALA A 316 14.31 -11.54 17.07
N ILE A 317 13.42 -12.23 16.36
CA ILE A 317 12.52 -13.23 16.94
C ILE A 317 13.29 -14.50 17.31
N VAL A 318 14.12 -15.01 16.38
CA VAL A 318 14.97 -16.19 16.61
C VAL A 318 16.07 -15.90 17.64
N GLY A 319 16.67 -14.70 17.60
CA GLY A 319 17.65 -14.26 18.59
C GLY A 319 17.07 -14.12 19.99
N GLY A 320 15.82 -13.68 20.13
CA GLY A 320 15.12 -13.60 21.41
C GLY A 320 14.86 -14.97 22.04
N VAL A 321 14.48 -15.97 21.26
CA VAL A 321 14.19 -17.33 21.77
C VAL A 321 15.47 -18.04 22.17
N ILE A 322 16.51 -18.00 21.34
CA ILE A 322 17.80 -18.64 21.64
C ILE A 322 18.49 -17.93 22.81
N GLY A 323 18.51 -16.59 22.80
CA GLY A 323 19.06 -15.81 23.90
C GLY A 323 18.31 -16.02 25.22
N GLY A 324 16.98 -16.14 25.17
CA GLY A 324 16.14 -16.44 26.33
C GLY A 324 16.42 -17.84 26.92
N LEU A 325 16.55 -18.87 26.08
CA LEU A 325 16.87 -20.23 26.53
C LEU A 325 18.27 -20.32 27.16
N VAL A 326 19.27 -19.71 26.54
CA VAL A 326 20.64 -19.68 27.08
C VAL A 326 20.70 -18.90 28.40
N GLY A 327 20.00 -17.75 28.47
CA GLY A 327 19.90 -16.96 29.69
C GLY A 327 19.20 -17.71 30.84
N ALA A 328 18.12 -18.44 30.55
CA ALA A 328 17.41 -19.26 31.54
C ALA A 328 18.30 -20.40 32.06
N ILE A 329 19.03 -21.09 31.17
CA ILE A 329 19.96 -22.15 31.57
C ILE A 329 21.08 -21.59 32.48
N LEU A 330 21.65 -20.44 32.13
CA LEU A 330 22.67 -19.77 32.96
C LEU A 330 22.13 -19.39 34.35
N LEU A 331 20.90 -18.88 34.42
CA LEU A 331 20.27 -18.56 35.70
C LEU A 331 20.02 -19.81 36.55
N ILE A 332 19.60 -20.92 35.95
CA ILE A 332 19.44 -22.20 36.64
C ILE A 332 20.79 -22.70 37.17
N PHE A 333 21.86 -22.61 36.37
CA PHE A 333 23.20 -22.97 36.84
C PHE A 333 23.68 -22.10 38.00
N LEU A 334 23.44 -20.78 37.94
CA LEU A 334 23.80 -19.86 39.02
C LEU A 334 23.00 -20.13 40.30
N THR A 335 21.70 -20.42 40.19
CA THR A 335 20.89 -20.75 41.38
C THR A 335 21.34 -22.07 41.99
N LEU A 336 21.58 -23.10 41.19
CA LEU A 336 22.12 -24.38 41.68
C LEU A 336 23.50 -24.20 42.33
N TRP A 337 24.38 -23.39 41.74
CA TRP A 337 25.69 -23.08 42.32
C TRP A 337 25.59 -22.33 43.65
N CYS A 338 24.69 -21.35 43.75
CA CYS A 338 24.43 -20.65 45.01
C CYS A 338 23.87 -21.58 46.09
N LEU A 339 23.02 -22.55 45.73
CA LEU A 339 22.49 -23.54 46.66
C LEU A 339 23.59 -24.50 47.16
N ASP A 340 24.42 -25.07 46.27
CA ASP A 340 25.55 -25.93 46.67
C ASP A 340 26.51 -25.19 47.61
N ARG A 341 26.85 -23.94 47.26
CA ARG A 341 27.75 -23.13 48.07
C ARG A 341 27.16 -22.82 49.46
N ARG A 342 25.85 -22.59 49.55
CA ARG A 342 25.16 -22.36 50.84
C ARG A 342 25.26 -23.58 51.74
N ASP A 343 25.11 -24.78 51.19
CA ASP A 343 25.19 -26.01 51.97
C ASP A 343 26.61 -26.29 52.44
N ARG A 344 27.63 -25.91 51.66
CA ARG A 344 29.04 -25.97 52.11
C ARG A 344 29.36 -25.02 53.27
N TYR A 345 28.71 -23.87 53.38
CA TYR A 345 28.90 -22.97 54.53
C TYR A 345 28.24 -23.48 55.81
N LYS A 346 27.25 -24.36 55.72
CA LYS A 346 26.61 -24.99 56.89
C LYS A 346 27.39 -26.18 57.45
N ALA A 347 28.40 -26.66 56.73
CA ALA A 347 29.24 -27.79 57.11
C ALA A 347 30.58 -27.36 57.73
N VAL A 348 30.66 -26.17 58.33
CA VAL A 348 31.78 -25.86 59.23
C VAL A 348 31.42 -26.45 60.59
N PRO A 349 31.99 -27.59 60.99
CA PRO A 349 31.88 -28.04 62.37
C PRO A 349 32.49 -26.95 63.25
N GLU A 350 31.67 -26.46 64.17
CA GLU A 350 32.06 -25.68 65.32
C GLU A 350 33.22 -26.43 66.00
N LYS A 351 34.45 -25.97 65.76
CA LYS A 351 35.58 -26.40 66.58
C LYS A 351 35.40 -25.70 67.90
N GLU A 352 35.13 -26.50 68.92
CA GLU A 352 35.20 -26.19 70.33
C GLU A 352 36.54 -25.49 70.62
N ILE A 353 36.47 -24.18 70.81
CA ILE A 353 37.58 -23.34 71.29
C ILE A 353 37.40 -23.30 72.81
N ASP A 354 38.15 -24.16 73.49
CA ASP A 354 38.33 -24.08 74.94
C ASP A 354 39.13 -22.81 75.28
N GLY A 355 38.80 -22.24 76.44
CA GLY A 355 39.09 -20.86 76.79
C GLY A 355 40.55 -20.56 77.15
N ASP A 356 40.90 -19.28 77.14
CA ASP A 356 41.05 -18.47 78.36
C ASP A 356 41.77 -17.14 78.07
N SER A 357 41.53 -16.14 78.93
CA SER A 357 42.29 -14.92 79.18
C SER A 357 42.05 -13.75 78.21
N THR A 358 41.12 -12.85 78.54
CA THR A 358 41.26 -11.63 79.37
C THR A 358 41.73 -10.37 78.63
N TRP A 359 40.96 -9.30 78.90
CA TRP A 359 41.31 -7.88 78.97
C TRP A 359 40.77 -6.90 77.91
N ASN A 360 40.03 -5.94 78.48
CA ASN A 360 39.96 -4.52 78.18
C ASN A 360 38.89 -4.01 77.20
N THR A 361 37.77 -3.63 77.81
CA THR A 361 36.99 -2.44 77.48
C THR A 361 37.88 -1.19 77.34
N PRO A 362 37.58 -0.34 76.34
CA PRO A 362 37.54 1.08 76.57
C PRO A 362 36.17 1.68 76.23
N THR A 363 35.88 2.68 77.04
CA THR A 363 34.72 3.55 77.14
C THR A 363 34.51 4.50 75.96
N LEU A 364 33.21 4.76 75.73
CA LEU A 364 32.50 5.90 75.14
C LEU A 364 33.25 7.22 74.89
N GLN A 365 33.05 7.77 73.69
CA GLN A 365 32.81 9.19 73.34
C GLN A 365 32.09 9.15 71.97
N ASP A 366 30.77 9.31 71.89
CA ASP A 366 30.03 10.58 71.84
C ASP A 366 30.77 11.69 71.08
N GLU A 367 30.45 11.85 69.79
CA GLU A 367 30.25 13.17 69.21
C GLU A 367 29.13 13.12 68.18
N SER A 368 28.19 14.01 68.42
CA SER A 368 27.07 14.37 67.59
C SER A 368 27.49 15.45 66.59
N SER A 369 26.83 15.44 65.43
CA SER A 369 26.38 16.62 64.67
C SER A 369 26.88 16.77 63.23
N MET A 370 25.90 17.18 62.41
CA MET A 370 25.99 18.02 61.20
C MET A 370 26.51 17.40 59.89
N MET A 371 25.57 17.13 58.98
CA MET A 371 25.35 17.89 57.73
C MET A 371 24.15 17.23 56.99
N SER A 372 22.98 17.88 56.94
CA SER A 372 22.56 18.74 55.82
C SER A 372 22.72 18.00 54.49
N GLY A 373 21.70 17.32 53.97
CA GLY A 373 20.61 17.99 53.26
C GLY A 373 21.01 18.28 51.82
N GLN A 374 20.76 17.32 50.91
CA GLN A 374 20.63 17.61 49.47
C GLN A 374 19.54 16.74 48.87
N ASP A 375 18.43 17.42 48.56
CA ASP A 375 17.35 16.98 47.70
C ASP A 375 17.88 16.55 46.32
N TYR A 376 17.66 15.29 45.96
CA TYR A 376 17.71 14.87 44.57
C TYR A 376 16.33 15.08 43.96
N SER A 377 16.12 16.29 43.44
CA SER A 377 14.96 16.65 42.62
C SER A 377 15.08 15.96 41.26
N TYR A 378 14.07 15.15 40.92
CA TYR A 378 13.88 14.60 39.58
C TYR A 378 13.44 15.73 38.64
N GLU A 379 14.39 16.30 37.88
CA GLU A 379 14.04 17.16 36.76
C GLU A 379 13.55 16.32 35.57
N LYS A 380 12.25 16.47 35.35
CA LYS A 380 11.48 16.04 34.21
C LYS A 380 12.04 16.71 32.94
N PHE A 381 12.74 15.94 32.11
CA PHE A 381 13.19 16.37 30.79
C PHE A 381 11.95 16.60 29.89
N VAL A 382 11.54 17.86 29.75
CA VAL A 382 10.59 18.32 28.73
C VAL A 382 11.43 18.93 27.60
N PRO A 383 11.40 18.38 26.37
CA PRO A 383 12.11 18.98 25.25
C PRO A 383 11.43 20.31 24.86
N GLN A 384 12.14 21.41 25.09
CA GLN A 384 11.79 22.72 24.53
C GLN A 384 12.20 22.79 23.05
N PRO A 385 11.38 23.40 22.18
CA PRO A 385 11.65 23.51 20.76
C PRO A 385 12.79 24.48 20.48
N THR A 386 13.73 24.06 19.63
CA THR A 386 14.78 24.89 19.06
C THR A 386 14.18 26.00 18.21
N ARG A 387 14.20 27.22 18.75
CA ARG A 387 13.85 28.46 18.06
C ARG A 387 14.98 28.84 17.12
N SER A 388 14.92 28.33 15.88
CA SER A 388 15.79 28.77 14.79
C SER A 388 15.56 30.25 14.51
N ARG A 389 16.61 31.06 14.68
CA ARG A 389 16.64 32.47 14.28
C ARG A 389 16.58 32.55 12.76
N SER A 390 15.52 33.14 12.25
CA SER A 390 15.43 33.63 10.87
C SER A 390 16.40 34.80 10.69
N ILE A 391 17.49 34.55 9.98
CA ILE A 391 18.29 35.60 9.36
C ILE A 391 17.55 36.03 8.09
N TRP A 392 17.17 37.31 8.07
CA TRP A 392 16.72 38.01 6.88
C TRP A 392 17.88 38.20 5.88
N SER A 393 17.70 37.74 4.65
CA SER A 393 18.24 38.37 3.43
C SER A 393 17.30 37.96 2.28
N ARG A 394 16.33 38.81 1.93
CA ARG A 394 16.41 39.74 0.79
C ARG A 394 16.92 39.08 -0.50
N LEU A 395 16.01 38.53 -1.29
CA LEU A 395 16.13 38.56 -2.75
C LEU A 395 14.79 38.99 -3.35
N ASN A 396 14.89 40.07 -4.12
CA ASN A 396 13.83 40.82 -4.78
C ASN A 396 13.58 40.16 -6.16
N PRO A 397 12.32 40.01 -6.64
CA PRO A 397 12.05 39.48 -7.96
C PRO A 397 11.87 40.64 -8.95
N ALA A 398 12.88 40.91 -9.78
CA ALA A 398 12.70 41.72 -10.98
C ALA A 398 13.92 41.63 -11.92
N ARG A 399 13.71 41.04 -13.11
CA ARG A 399 14.15 41.51 -14.44
C ARG A 399 14.73 40.43 -15.37
N LEU A 400 14.04 40.32 -16.52
CA LEU A 400 14.56 40.22 -17.90
C LEU A 400 15.34 38.94 -18.25
N TRP A 401 15.08 38.22 -19.34
CA TRP A 401 15.01 38.62 -20.75
C TRP A 401 14.10 37.63 -21.51
N LYS A 402 13.05 38.06 -22.22
CA LYS A 402 13.00 38.19 -23.69
C LYS A 402 14.32 37.94 -24.44
N LYS A 403 14.41 36.81 -25.14
CA LYS A 403 14.62 36.75 -26.59
C LYS A 403 14.04 35.46 -27.14
#